data_AF-A0AAE9FJI1-F1
#
_entry.id   AF-A0AAE9FJI1-F1
#
_cell.length_a   1.000
_cell.length_b   1.000
_cell.length_c   1.000
_cell.angle_alpha   90.00
_cell.angle_beta   90.00
_cell.angle_gamma   90.00
#
_symmetry.space_group_name_H-M   'P 1'
#
loop_
_entity.id
_entity.type
_entity.pdbx_description
1 polymer ?
#
loop_
_entity_poly.entity_id
_entity_poly.type
_entity_poly.pdbx_seq_one_letter_code
_entity_poly.pdbx_strand_id
1 'polypeptide(L)'
;MKTWVFLLFWTMIPIVAMANGPPEEPFIMWDNRDATLEYIEDTKHMCTTVQIIPGTHNKYDVSEMITTTCQALTEATGHYLSPPEIEERFKRDTTNNSELNKAIRVWKKFKNSMGFKEIEEITDEDRKAFMKEISKDLRRLLAKDELVTSDYYELKNILQWNITSLSEYFGYPPNRDHDAWAIMTHKQLQCNKENQLEMYACGDVNKRRQLGRYKIVIPIGKFSESGTIYKFRNISQFAVEIGDKIISADSCHRLRSLIRCKVSKKNKCSVTNYKDCDQEVFLTPSQTLTRYFANGIIIVASNTEVYGTVVNGVHGMRHMENSKHIFMIAAKTDFIVVNENIIYGNSCKTTVLFQISHNVDNLTVTHDDLDKLHSLLGEHLEISAHRQLLEPRAIGYIKQIIIWGIGLLVILSIVFFGIYFYVHQRSASKDVKGNSEECEMVN
;
A
#
# COMPACT_ATOMS: atom_id res chain seq x y z
N MET A 1 -31.77 14.03 -59.16
CA MET A 1 -30.36 13.63 -58.93
C MET A 1 -29.91 14.10 -57.54
N LYS A 2 -30.33 13.43 -56.47
CA LYS A 2 -29.90 13.68 -55.08
C LYS A 2 -30.11 12.41 -54.26
N THR A 3 -29.23 11.43 -54.41
CA THR A 3 -29.32 10.17 -53.63
C THR A 3 -27.99 9.41 -53.52
N TRP A 4 -26.85 10.06 -53.73
CA TRP A 4 -25.53 9.38 -53.76
C TRP A 4 -24.49 9.93 -52.77
N VAL A 5 -24.86 10.83 -51.85
CA VAL A 5 -23.89 11.42 -50.88
C VAL A 5 -24.02 10.81 -49.47
N PHE A 6 -25.08 10.05 -49.18
CA PHE A 6 -25.28 9.47 -47.83
C PHE A 6 -24.70 8.05 -47.65
N LEU A 7 -24.21 7.40 -48.71
CA LEU A 7 -23.67 6.02 -48.64
C LEU A 7 -22.15 5.94 -48.41
N LEU A 8 -21.42 7.05 -48.45
CA LEU A 8 -19.97 7.09 -48.18
C LEU A 8 -19.61 7.34 -46.71
N PHE A 9 -20.59 7.69 -45.86
CA PHE A 9 -20.35 7.94 -44.43
C PHE A 9 -20.60 6.71 -43.53
N TRP A 10 -21.04 5.59 -44.08
CA TRP A 10 -21.37 4.37 -43.32
C TRP A 10 -20.39 3.19 -43.51
N THR A 11 -19.39 3.31 -44.40
CA THR A 11 -18.37 2.27 -44.60
C THR A 11 -17.02 2.55 -43.91
N MET A 12 -16.96 3.60 -43.08
CA MET A 12 -15.80 3.95 -42.25
C MET A 12 -16.12 3.76 -40.75
N ILE A 13 -16.84 2.69 -40.41
CA ILE A 13 -16.77 2.15 -39.06
C ILE A 13 -15.65 1.10 -39.14
N PRO A 14 -14.44 1.34 -38.60
CA PRO A 14 -13.52 0.25 -38.42
C PRO A 14 -14.25 -0.76 -37.53
N ILE A 15 -14.55 -1.93 -38.11
CA ILE A 15 -14.84 -3.13 -37.35
C ILE A 15 -13.56 -3.40 -36.58
N VAL A 16 -13.44 -2.78 -35.39
CA VAL A 16 -12.49 -3.18 -34.38
C VAL A 16 -12.98 -4.56 -33.95
N ALA A 17 -12.51 -5.57 -34.66
CA ALA A 17 -12.46 -6.91 -34.13
C ALA A 17 -11.71 -6.79 -32.80
N MET A 18 -12.47 -6.78 -31.71
CA MET A 18 -11.91 -6.94 -30.36
C MET A 18 -11.36 -8.37 -30.31
N ALA A 19 -10.16 -8.55 -30.84
CA ALA A 19 -9.26 -9.54 -30.29
C ALA A 19 -9.10 -9.14 -28.82
N ASN A 20 -9.61 -9.97 -27.91
CA ASN A 20 -9.35 -9.83 -26.49
C ASN A 20 -7.84 -10.05 -26.29
N GLY A 21 -7.05 -9.02 -26.58
CA GLY A 21 -5.67 -8.93 -26.16
C GLY A 21 -5.62 -8.87 -24.63
N PRO A 22 -4.46 -9.16 -24.03
CA PRO A 22 -4.31 -9.05 -22.59
C PRO A 22 -4.69 -7.64 -22.12
N PRO A 23 -5.16 -7.47 -20.88
CA PRO A 23 -5.58 -6.17 -20.37
C PRO A 23 -4.41 -5.17 -20.40
N GLU A 24 -4.70 -3.90 -20.71
CA GLU A 24 -3.76 -2.76 -20.57
C GLU A 24 -3.56 -2.34 -19.09
N GLU A 25 -4.01 -3.18 -18.16
CA GLU A 25 -4.09 -2.87 -16.74
C GLU A 25 -2.71 -2.98 -16.05
N PRO A 26 -2.54 -2.33 -14.89
CA PRO A 26 -1.35 -2.50 -14.07
C PRO A 26 -1.17 -3.98 -13.70
N PHE A 27 0.08 -4.46 -13.68
CA PHE A 27 0.32 -5.84 -13.27
C PHE A 27 0.20 -5.97 -11.75
N ILE A 28 -0.80 -6.71 -11.27
CA ILE A 28 -1.07 -6.93 -9.85
C ILE A 28 -0.57 -8.31 -9.44
N MET A 29 0.37 -8.34 -8.50
CA MET A 29 0.92 -9.57 -7.97
C MET A 29 0.12 -10.12 -6.79
N TRP A 30 0.08 -11.45 -6.70
CA TRP A 30 -0.43 -12.15 -5.54
C TRP A 30 0.56 -12.08 -4.37
N ASP A 31 0.24 -11.26 -3.37
CA ASP A 31 0.90 -11.28 -2.07
C ASP A 31 -0.15 -11.40 -0.96
N ASN A 32 -0.71 -12.59 -0.78
CA ASN A 32 -1.92 -12.82 0.03
C ASN A 32 -1.69 -12.73 1.55
N ARG A 33 -0.67 -12.01 2.01
CA ARG A 33 -0.49 -11.69 3.44
C ARG A 33 -1.66 -10.83 3.91
N ASP A 34 -2.04 -11.05 5.17
CA ASP A 34 -3.11 -10.27 5.78
C ASP A 34 -2.73 -8.79 5.85
N ALA A 35 -3.65 -7.94 5.43
CA ALA A 35 -3.49 -6.50 5.49
C ALA A 35 -4.72 -5.83 6.09
N THR A 36 -4.51 -4.64 6.61
CA THR A 36 -5.57 -3.74 7.03
C THR A 36 -5.53 -2.49 6.17
N LEU A 37 -6.68 -2.03 5.69
CA LEU A 37 -6.82 -0.76 4.99
C LEU A 37 -7.48 0.26 5.91
N GLU A 38 -6.86 1.43 6.01
CA GLU A 38 -7.32 2.54 6.85
C GLU A 38 -7.37 3.83 6.05
N TYR A 39 -8.52 4.51 6.06
CA TYR A 39 -8.58 5.87 5.56
C TYR A 39 -7.91 6.84 6.54
N ILE A 40 -6.99 7.65 6.04
CA ILE A 40 -6.21 8.60 6.86
C ILE A 40 -7.17 9.58 7.55
N GLU A 41 -8.21 10.03 6.85
CA GLU A 41 -9.21 10.97 7.37
C GLU A 41 -10.09 10.39 8.48
N ASP A 42 -10.21 9.07 8.53
CA ASP A 42 -10.99 8.36 9.56
C ASP A 42 -10.11 7.93 10.76
N THR A 43 -8.81 8.20 10.70
CA THR A 43 -7.85 7.82 11.74
C THR A 43 -7.64 8.97 12.71
N LYS A 44 -7.81 8.71 14.02
CA LYS A 44 -7.56 9.69 15.08
C LYS A 44 -6.52 9.18 16.05
N HIS A 45 -5.59 10.03 16.44
CA HIS A 45 -4.68 9.73 17.53
C HIS A 45 -5.40 9.95 18.86
N MET A 46 -5.56 8.90 19.67
CA MET A 46 -6.29 8.95 20.93
C MET A 46 -5.61 8.10 22.00
N CYS A 47 -5.85 8.47 23.26
CA CYS A 47 -5.41 7.71 24.42
C CYS A 47 -6.60 7.14 25.18
N THR A 48 -6.38 6.04 25.90
CA THR A 48 -7.34 5.44 26.81
C THR A 48 -6.62 4.79 27.97
N THR A 49 -7.31 4.68 29.10
CA THR A 49 -6.92 3.81 30.21
C THR A 49 -7.88 2.63 30.23
N VAL A 50 -7.35 1.42 30.34
CA VAL A 50 -8.16 0.22 30.55
C VAL A 50 -7.71 -0.49 31.81
N GLN A 51 -8.67 -1.01 32.56
CA GLN A 51 -8.38 -1.96 33.61
C GLN A 51 -7.93 -3.29 33.00
N ILE A 52 -6.83 -3.83 33.51
CA ILE A 52 -6.37 -5.17 33.14
C ILE A 52 -7.14 -6.18 33.97
N ILE A 53 -7.94 -6.99 33.27
CA ILE A 53 -8.62 -8.13 33.85
C ILE A 53 -7.66 -9.33 33.78
N PRO A 54 -7.19 -9.86 34.92
CA PRO A 54 -6.28 -11.00 34.93
C PRO A 54 -6.97 -12.26 34.41
N GLY A 55 -6.21 -13.10 33.70
CA GLY A 55 -6.64 -14.44 33.34
C GLY A 55 -6.40 -15.45 34.46
N THR A 56 -6.79 -16.70 34.20
CA THR A 56 -6.57 -17.82 35.12
C THR A 56 -5.20 -18.47 34.88
N HIS A 57 -4.41 -18.69 35.93
CA HIS A 57 -3.16 -19.46 35.86
C HIS A 57 -3.24 -20.70 36.76
N ASN A 58 -2.71 -21.83 36.29
CA ASN A 58 -2.73 -23.11 37.01
C ASN A 58 -1.74 -23.23 38.19
N LYS A 59 -0.95 -22.19 38.49
CA LYS A 59 0.13 -22.24 39.48
C LYS A 59 -0.03 -21.20 40.59
N TYR A 60 -0.81 -20.15 40.34
CA TYR A 60 -0.98 -19.05 41.27
C TYR A 60 -2.22 -18.23 40.91
N ASP A 61 -2.72 -17.48 41.90
CA ASP A 61 -3.79 -16.51 41.69
C ASP A 61 -3.19 -15.20 41.17
N VAL A 62 -3.48 -14.90 39.90
CA VAL A 62 -3.00 -13.69 39.23
C VAL A 62 -3.63 -12.42 39.85
N SER A 63 -4.88 -12.49 40.32
CA SER A 63 -5.57 -11.36 40.95
C SER A 63 -4.95 -11.04 42.31
N GLU A 64 -4.66 -12.08 43.10
CA GLU A 64 -3.94 -11.93 44.37
C GLU A 64 -2.54 -11.34 44.14
N MET A 65 -1.85 -11.80 43.09
CA MET A 65 -0.51 -11.32 42.72
C MET A 65 -0.51 -9.82 42.38
N ILE A 66 -1.46 -9.39 41.56
CA ILE A 66 -1.64 -7.98 41.18
C ILE A 66 -1.93 -7.14 42.43
N THR A 67 -2.94 -7.54 43.21
CA THR A 67 -3.40 -6.79 44.38
C THR A 67 -2.27 -6.59 45.38
N THR A 68 -1.57 -7.67 45.72
CA THR A 68 -0.43 -7.64 46.65
C THR A 68 0.71 -6.77 46.10
N THR A 69 0.97 -6.83 44.80
CA THR A 69 2.01 -6.03 44.15
C THR A 69 1.68 -4.54 44.18
N CYS A 70 0.46 -4.17 43.79
CA CYS A 70 0.00 -2.79 43.78
C CYS A 70 -0.11 -2.19 45.18
N GLN A 71 -0.57 -2.97 46.16
CA GLN A 71 -0.61 -2.55 47.55
C GLN A 71 0.81 -2.28 48.10
N ALA A 72 1.75 -3.21 47.87
CA ALA A 72 3.13 -3.03 48.31
C ALA A 72 3.81 -1.80 47.69
N LEU A 73 3.49 -1.48 46.44
CA LEU A 73 3.97 -0.25 45.79
C LEU A 73 3.38 0.99 46.46
N THR A 74 2.07 1.01 46.69
CA THR A 74 1.34 2.14 47.31
C THR A 74 1.83 2.42 48.73
N GLU A 75 2.02 1.36 49.53
CA GLU A 75 2.52 1.46 50.91
C GLU A 75 3.97 1.96 50.96
N ALA A 76 4.80 1.53 50.00
CA ALA A 76 6.16 2.02 49.93
C ALA A 76 6.18 3.52 49.59
N THR A 77 5.41 3.98 48.60
CA THR A 77 5.51 5.32 48.00
C THR A 77 4.68 6.41 48.69
N GLY A 78 3.69 6.06 49.52
CA GLY A 78 2.82 7.03 50.20
C GLY A 78 1.86 7.80 49.27
N HIS A 79 2.09 7.77 47.95
CA HIS A 79 1.26 8.35 46.88
C HIS A 79 1.29 7.46 45.62
N TYR A 80 0.26 7.56 44.79
CA TYR A 80 0.19 6.93 43.46
C TYR A 80 1.17 7.66 42.53
N LEU A 81 2.39 7.15 42.41
CA LEU A 81 3.47 7.85 41.70
C LEU A 81 3.45 7.55 40.20
N SER A 82 3.89 8.55 39.44
CA SER A 82 4.28 8.40 38.04
C SER A 82 5.55 7.53 37.91
N PRO A 83 5.75 6.84 36.78
CA PRO A 83 6.78 5.81 36.61
C PRO A 83 8.26 6.22 36.87
N PRO A 84 8.72 7.47 36.65
CA PRO A 84 10.14 7.79 36.87
C PRO A 84 10.57 7.70 38.35
N GLU A 85 9.64 7.84 39.31
CA GLU A 85 9.96 7.72 40.75
C GLU A 85 10.05 6.26 41.21
N ILE A 86 9.44 5.34 40.47
CA ILE A 86 9.47 3.91 40.74
C ILE A 86 10.86 3.34 40.40
N GLU A 87 11.46 3.75 39.28
CA GLU A 87 12.76 3.25 38.80
C GLU A 87 13.94 3.57 39.74
N GLU A 88 14.00 4.78 40.30
CA GLU A 88 15.06 5.20 41.23
C GLU A 88 15.05 4.46 42.57
N ARG A 89 13.88 3.99 43.00
CA ARG A 89 13.72 3.32 44.29
C ARG A 89 14.08 1.84 44.22
N PHE A 90 13.78 1.18 43.10
CA PHE A 90 14.14 -0.22 42.90
C PHE A 90 15.64 -0.44 42.62
N LYS A 91 16.37 0.59 42.14
CA LYS A 91 17.84 0.55 42.10
C LYS A 91 18.48 0.46 43.50
N ARG A 92 17.76 0.79 44.57
CA ARG A 92 18.28 0.80 45.95
C ARG A 92 18.09 -0.51 46.73
N ASP A 93 17.24 -1.44 46.27
CA ASP A 93 16.77 -2.57 47.09
C ASP A 93 17.44 -3.93 46.79
N THR A 94 18.72 -3.91 46.38
CA THR A 94 19.48 -5.12 45.98
C THR A 94 20.20 -5.86 47.13
N THR A 95 19.93 -5.56 48.40
CA THR A 95 20.67 -6.14 49.53
C THR A 95 19.86 -7.18 50.31
N ASN A 96 19.79 -8.41 49.77
CA ASN A 96 20.07 -9.66 50.52
C ASN A 96 19.91 -10.89 49.61
N ASN A 97 21.06 -11.46 49.24
CA ASN A 97 21.22 -12.28 48.03
C ASN A 97 21.23 -13.80 48.30
N SER A 98 20.62 -14.27 49.39
CA SER A 98 20.61 -15.70 49.77
C SER A 98 19.39 -16.44 49.21
N GLU A 99 18.19 -15.91 49.46
CA GLU A 99 16.92 -16.47 49.00
C GLU A 99 16.73 -16.30 47.48
N LEU A 100 17.17 -15.17 46.92
CA LEU A 100 17.13 -14.89 45.48
C LEU A 100 18.00 -15.88 44.68
N ASN A 101 19.17 -16.25 45.21
CA ASN A 101 20.04 -17.25 44.58
C ASN A 101 19.46 -18.67 44.66
N LYS A 102 18.53 -18.93 45.59
CA LYS A 102 17.78 -20.18 45.69
C LYS A 102 16.65 -20.20 44.66
N ALA A 103 15.89 -19.11 44.54
CA ALA A 103 14.83 -18.94 43.54
C ALA A 103 15.36 -18.96 42.09
N ILE A 104 16.49 -18.29 41.80
CA ILE A 104 17.17 -18.34 40.49
C ILE A 104 17.63 -19.76 40.15
N ARG A 105 18.04 -20.56 41.15
CA ARG A 105 18.45 -21.96 40.96
C ARG A 105 17.26 -22.84 40.60
N VAL A 106 16.13 -22.64 41.26
CA VAL A 106 14.85 -23.31 40.96
C VAL A 106 14.37 -22.91 39.56
N TRP A 107 14.43 -21.63 39.22
CA TRP A 107 14.05 -21.12 37.90
C TRP A 107 14.93 -21.65 36.75
N LYS A 108 16.25 -21.73 36.93
CA LYS A 108 17.15 -22.37 35.96
C LYS A 108 16.88 -23.87 35.79
N LYS A 109 16.45 -24.55 36.86
CA LYS A 109 16.02 -25.96 36.82
C LYS A 109 14.69 -26.11 36.05
N PHE A 110 13.75 -25.18 36.25
CA PHE A 110 12.42 -25.18 35.63
C PHE A 110 12.43 -24.79 34.15
N LYS A 111 13.27 -23.83 33.74
CA LYS A 111 13.42 -23.41 32.35
C LYS A 111 13.98 -24.52 31.46
N ASN A 112 14.79 -25.42 32.02
CA ASN A 112 15.41 -26.54 31.31
C ASN A 112 14.57 -27.83 31.34
N SER A 113 13.44 -27.87 32.03
CA SER A 113 12.59 -29.06 32.16
C SER A 113 11.35 -29.04 31.27
N MET A 114 11.43 -28.44 30.06
CA MET A 114 10.39 -28.58 29.01
C MET A 114 10.38 -30.01 28.41
N GLY A 115 10.27 -31.01 29.27
CA GLY A 115 10.01 -32.40 28.95
C GLY A 115 9.21 -32.97 30.13
N PHE A 116 7.92 -33.22 29.88
CA PHE A 116 6.95 -33.76 30.82
C PHE A 116 7.53 -34.81 31.80
N LYS A 117 7.27 -34.61 33.10
CA LYS A 117 6.96 -35.68 34.07
C LYS A 117 6.08 -35.10 35.18
N GLU A 118 5.30 -36.00 35.76
CA GLU A 118 4.11 -35.81 36.60
C GLU A 118 4.17 -34.66 37.61
N ILE A 119 2.98 -34.12 37.88
CA ILE A 119 2.67 -33.15 38.91
C ILE A 119 3.11 -33.72 40.26
N GLU A 120 4.30 -33.34 40.74
CA GLU A 120 4.55 -33.25 42.17
C GLU A 120 3.65 -32.12 42.70
N GLU A 121 2.88 -32.41 43.77
CA GLU A 121 2.04 -31.41 44.45
C GLU A 121 2.89 -30.17 44.76
N ILE A 122 2.61 -29.06 44.07
CA ILE A 122 3.27 -27.78 44.32
C ILE A 122 2.96 -27.40 45.77
N THR A 123 3.99 -27.33 46.61
CA THR A 123 3.81 -26.94 48.02
C THR A 123 3.37 -25.49 48.13
N ASP A 124 2.70 -25.12 49.23
CA ASP A 124 2.34 -23.71 49.48
C ASP A 124 3.56 -22.78 49.54
N GLU A 125 4.72 -23.30 49.96
CA GLU A 125 5.99 -22.57 49.96
C GLU A 125 6.51 -22.31 48.54
N ASP A 126 6.45 -23.32 47.67
CA ASP A 126 6.81 -23.18 46.26
C ASP A 126 5.87 -22.20 45.54
N ARG A 127 4.57 -22.24 45.86
CA ARG A 127 3.58 -21.27 45.35
C ARG A 127 3.91 -19.84 45.79
N LYS A 128 4.23 -19.64 47.07
CA LYS A 128 4.61 -18.32 47.62
C LYS A 128 5.91 -17.79 47.02
N ALA A 129 6.92 -18.65 46.87
CA ALA A 129 8.19 -18.28 46.23
C ALA A 129 7.97 -17.90 44.75
N PHE A 130 7.13 -18.66 44.04
CA PHE A 130 6.78 -18.38 42.65
C PHE A 130 6.04 -17.05 42.52
N MET A 131 5.04 -16.80 43.37
CA MET A 131 4.31 -15.53 43.45
C MET A 131 5.23 -14.33 43.68
N LYS A 132 6.23 -14.48 44.54
CA LYS A 132 7.20 -13.42 44.85
C LYS A 132 8.07 -13.05 43.64
N GLU A 133 8.54 -14.04 42.88
CA GLU A 133 9.34 -13.79 41.68
C GLU A 133 8.49 -13.16 40.56
N ILE A 134 7.28 -13.68 40.32
CA ILE A 134 6.39 -13.08 39.31
C ILE A 134 5.97 -11.65 39.70
N SER A 135 5.74 -11.39 40.99
CA SER A 135 5.51 -10.03 41.51
C SER A 135 6.70 -9.10 41.21
N LYS A 136 7.93 -9.61 41.31
CA LYS A 136 9.14 -8.83 40.96
C LYS A 136 9.18 -8.46 39.49
N ASP A 137 8.83 -9.39 38.59
CA ASP A 137 8.76 -9.11 37.16
C ASP A 137 7.68 -8.08 36.85
N LEU A 138 6.49 -8.19 37.47
CA LEU A 138 5.42 -7.20 37.33
C LEU A 138 5.86 -5.81 37.84
N ARG A 139 6.52 -5.72 39.00
CA ARG A 139 7.06 -4.45 39.53
C ARG A 139 8.05 -3.81 38.56
N ARG A 140 8.90 -4.62 37.93
CA ARG A 140 9.85 -4.14 36.93
C ARG A 140 9.13 -3.54 35.72
N LEU A 141 8.04 -4.15 35.27
CA LEU A 141 7.23 -3.63 34.16
C LEU A 141 6.45 -2.37 34.55
N LEU A 142 5.97 -2.29 35.78
CA LEU A 142 5.33 -1.09 36.36
C LEU A 142 6.28 0.10 36.53
N ALA A 143 7.57 -0.17 36.72
CA ALA A 143 8.59 0.87 36.84
C ALA A 143 9.00 1.49 35.50
N LYS A 144 8.55 0.93 34.36
CA LYS A 144 8.90 1.45 33.04
C LYS A 144 8.01 2.63 32.66
N ASP A 145 8.65 3.69 32.18
CA ASP A 145 7.96 4.82 31.56
C ASP A 145 7.26 4.41 30.25
N GLU A 146 7.84 3.46 29.52
CA GLU A 146 7.29 2.99 28.26
C GLU A 146 7.53 1.50 28.02
N LEU A 147 6.48 0.80 27.61
CA LEU A 147 6.53 -0.61 27.27
C LEU A 147 6.82 -0.83 25.79
N VAL A 148 7.67 -1.81 25.49
CA VAL A 148 8.06 -2.17 24.13
C VAL A 148 7.41 -3.46 23.66
N THR A 149 7.64 -3.86 22.41
CA THR A 149 7.05 -5.06 21.80
C THR A 149 7.39 -6.36 22.55
N SER A 150 8.59 -6.48 23.14
CA SER A 150 8.95 -7.67 23.94
C SER A 150 8.10 -7.79 25.21
N ASP A 151 7.68 -6.67 25.77
CA ASP A 151 6.94 -6.62 27.04
C ASP A 151 5.53 -7.16 26.90
N TYR A 152 4.93 -7.11 25.70
CA TYR A 152 3.64 -7.75 25.43
C TYR A 152 3.65 -9.25 25.78
N TYR A 153 4.69 -9.97 25.36
CA TYR A 153 4.78 -11.42 25.61
C TYR A 153 5.00 -11.71 27.09
N GLU A 154 5.79 -10.88 27.74
CA GLU A 154 6.04 -10.97 29.18
C GLU A 154 4.74 -10.72 29.97
N LEU A 155 4.02 -9.65 29.64
CA LEU A 155 2.73 -9.32 30.26
C LEU A 155 1.67 -10.38 30.01
N LYS A 156 1.57 -10.90 28.78
CA LYS A 156 0.64 -11.97 28.48
C LYS A 156 0.94 -13.23 29.31
N ASN A 157 2.22 -13.55 29.50
CA ASN A 157 2.62 -14.71 30.31
C ASN A 157 2.38 -14.50 31.80
N ILE A 158 2.65 -13.31 32.33
CA ILE A 158 2.47 -12.96 33.75
C ILE A 158 0.99 -12.81 34.10
N LEU A 159 0.24 -12.08 33.28
CA LEU A 159 -1.12 -11.66 33.63
C LEU A 159 -2.18 -12.60 33.07
N GLN A 160 -1.80 -13.50 32.15
CA GLN A 160 -2.74 -14.28 31.33
C GLN A 160 -3.81 -13.37 30.70
N TRP A 161 -3.44 -12.12 30.44
CA TRP A 161 -4.36 -11.04 30.13
C TRP A 161 -4.85 -11.12 28.68
N ASN A 162 -6.13 -10.82 28.51
CA ASN A 162 -6.77 -10.66 27.22
C ASN A 162 -6.84 -9.18 26.81
N ILE A 163 -6.04 -8.80 25.80
CA ILE A 163 -5.98 -7.43 25.27
C ILE A 163 -7.20 -7.04 24.42
N THR A 164 -8.18 -7.92 24.23
CA THR A 164 -9.36 -7.71 23.34
C THR A 164 -9.97 -6.31 23.50
N SER A 165 -10.21 -5.82 24.72
CA SER A 165 -10.80 -4.49 24.93
C SER A 165 -9.99 -3.34 24.30
N LEU A 166 -8.66 -3.43 24.32
CA LEU A 166 -7.81 -2.43 23.66
C LEU A 166 -7.71 -2.66 22.16
N SER A 167 -7.60 -3.92 21.73
CA SER A 167 -7.67 -4.26 20.31
C SER A 167 -8.93 -3.65 19.68
N GLU A 168 -10.09 -3.84 20.31
CA GLU A 168 -11.37 -3.27 19.91
C GLU A 168 -11.37 -1.73 19.96
N TYR A 169 -10.83 -1.13 21.02
CA TYR A 169 -10.75 0.33 21.14
C TYR A 169 -9.98 0.96 19.96
N PHE A 170 -8.83 0.38 19.59
CA PHE A 170 -8.02 0.85 18.46
C PHE A 170 -8.56 0.40 17.10
N GLY A 171 -9.60 -0.44 17.06
CA GLY A 171 -10.27 -0.90 15.85
C GLY A 171 -9.59 -2.09 15.16
N TYR A 172 -8.90 -2.95 15.93
CA TYR A 172 -8.31 -4.19 15.45
C TYR A 172 -9.26 -5.36 15.67
N PRO A 173 -9.32 -6.30 14.71
CA PRO A 173 -10.18 -7.48 14.82
C PRO A 173 -9.64 -8.48 15.85
N PRO A 174 -10.48 -9.42 16.32
CA PRO A 174 -10.06 -10.48 17.24
C PRO A 174 -8.84 -11.26 16.73
N ASN A 175 -8.03 -11.77 17.65
CA ASN A 175 -6.80 -12.52 17.39
C ASN A 175 -5.67 -11.70 16.70
N ARG A 176 -5.76 -10.36 16.67
CA ARG A 176 -4.71 -9.44 16.17
C ARG A 176 -4.05 -8.60 17.25
N ASP A 177 -4.10 -9.11 18.47
CA ASP A 177 -3.55 -8.54 19.69
C ASP A 177 -2.12 -8.00 19.56
N HIS A 178 -1.24 -8.75 18.90
CA HIS A 178 0.15 -8.33 18.69
C HIS A 178 0.28 -7.12 17.76
N ASP A 179 -0.59 -7.02 16.76
CA ASP A 179 -0.59 -5.91 15.81
C ASP A 179 -1.26 -4.68 16.40
N ALA A 180 -2.33 -4.89 17.18
CA ALA A 180 -2.92 -3.85 18.01
C ALA A 180 -1.89 -3.30 18.99
N TRP A 181 -1.10 -4.17 19.64
CA TRP A 181 0.01 -3.73 20.47
C TRP A 181 1.04 -2.94 19.67
N ALA A 182 1.50 -3.44 18.51
CA ALA A 182 2.54 -2.77 17.74
C ALA A 182 2.17 -1.33 17.29
N ILE A 183 0.88 -0.98 17.27
CA ILE A 183 0.41 0.33 16.80
C ILE A 183 0.27 1.39 17.89
N MET A 184 0.23 0.99 19.16
CA MET A 184 0.10 1.97 20.23
C MET A 184 1.46 2.64 20.37
N THR A 185 1.49 3.95 20.19
CA THR A 185 2.69 4.76 20.22
C THR A 185 3.17 5.02 21.64
N HIS A 186 2.28 4.87 22.62
CA HIS A 186 2.62 5.00 24.02
C HIS A 186 1.86 3.96 24.85
N LYS A 187 2.54 3.37 25.83
CA LYS A 187 2.04 2.25 26.63
C LYS A 187 2.69 2.27 28.00
N GLN A 188 1.87 2.28 29.03
CA GLN A 188 2.37 2.32 30.40
C GLN A 188 1.42 1.60 31.34
N LEU A 189 1.98 0.85 32.30
CA LEU A 189 1.21 0.23 33.36
C LEU A 189 1.18 1.12 34.59
N GLN A 190 0.08 1.05 35.33
CA GLN A 190 -0.08 1.74 36.60
C GLN A 190 -0.99 0.94 37.53
N CYS A 191 -0.84 1.16 38.84
CA CYS A 191 -1.77 0.66 39.85
C CYS A 191 -2.77 1.76 40.21
N ASN A 192 -4.05 1.42 40.26
CA ASN A 192 -5.10 2.36 40.63
C ASN A 192 -5.35 2.38 42.15
N LYS A 193 -6.33 3.17 42.57
CA LYS A 193 -6.66 3.35 44.00
C LYS A 193 -7.18 2.11 44.70
N GLU A 194 -7.72 1.19 43.93
CA GLU A 194 -8.30 -0.08 44.39
C GLU A 194 -7.27 -1.22 44.31
N ASN A 195 -5.98 -0.90 44.12
CA ASN A 195 -4.88 -1.85 43.93
C ASN A 195 -5.06 -2.77 42.72
N GLN A 196 -5.79 -2.29 41.71
CA GLN A 196 -5.94 -2.99 40.43
C GLN A 196 -4.92 -2.46 39.42
N LEU A 197 -4.57 -3.32 38.46
CA LEU A 197 -3.67 -2.97 37.38
C LEU A 197 -4.44 -2.30 36.24
N GLU A 198 -3.94 -1.17 35.76
CA GLU A 198 -4.45 -0.47 34.59
C GLU A 198 -3.33 -0.27 33.57
N MET A 199 -3.71 -0.14 32.31
CA MET A 199 -2.80 0.28 31.25
C MET A 199 -3.31 1.55 30.59
N TYR A 200 -2.45 2.56 30.56
CA TYR A 200 -2.59 3.74 29.74
C TYR A 200 -1.96 3.47 28.36
N ALA A 201 -2.72 3.70 27.30
CA ALA A 201 -2.25 3.47 25.94
C ALA A 201 -2.72 4.57 24.99
N CYS A 202 -1.83 5.05 24.13
CA CYS A 202 -2.12 5.99 23.04
C CYS A 202 -1.79 5.37 21.69
N GLY A 203 -2.54 5.72 20.66
CA GLY A 203 -2.29 5.21 19.32
C GLY A 203 -3.33 5.66 18.30
N ASP A 204 -3.14 5.18 17.08
CA ASP A 204 -4.04 5.44 15.96
C ASP A 204 -5.32 4.59 16.08
N VAL A 205 -6.44 5.24 16.38
CA VAL A 205 -7.77 4.64 16.41
C VAL A 205 -8.43 4.77 15.04
N ASN A 206 -8.87 3.65 14.48
CA ASN A 206 -9.68 3.64 13.26
C ASN A 206 -10.75 2.53 13.33
N LYS A 207 -11.99 2.93 13.66
CA LYS A 207 -13.13 2.00 13.75
C LYS A 207 -13.63 1.50 12.39
N ARG A 208 -13.20 2.12 11.28
CA ARG A 208 -13.56 1.74 9.91
C ARG A 208 -12.44 0.95 9.21
N ARG A 209 -11.45 0.50 9.97
CA ARG A 209 -10.39 -0.37 9.47
C ARG A 209 -11.00 -1.63 8.84
N GLN A 210 -10.59 -1.93 7.63
CA GLN A 210 -11.05 -3.11 6.90
C GLN A 210 -9.92 -4.12 6.78
N LEU A 211 -10.23 -5.40 6.89
CA LEU A 211 -9.30 -6.49 6.63
C LEU A 211 -9.34 -6.87 5.15
N GLY A 212 -8.17 -7.17 4.61
CA GLY A 212 -8.02 -7.63 3.23
C GLY A 212 -6.71 -8.37 3.02
N ARG A 213 -6.39 -8.58 1.74
CA ARG A 213 -5.15 -9.21 1.30
C ARG A 213 -4.26 -8.15 0.68
N TYR A 214 -3.01 -8.08 1.12
CA TYR A 214 -2.04 -7.20 0.50
C TYR A 214 -1.84 -7.58 -0.98
N LYS A 215 -1.49 -6.61 -1.81
CA LYS A 215 -1.11 -6.81 -3.20
C LYS A 215 0.02 -5.85 -3.54
N ILE A 216 0.92 -6.31 -4.39
CA ILE A 216 1.97 -5.47 -4.96
C ILE A 216 1.52 -5.10 -6.37
N VAL A 217 1.53 -3.81 -6.66
CA VAL A 217 1.16 -3.27 -7.97
C VAL A 217 2.43 -2.85 -8.69
N ILE A 218 2.60 -3.33 -9.91
CA ILE A 218 3.75 -3.01 -10.75
C ILE A 218 3.27 -2.15 -11.90
N PRO A 219 3.71 -0.88 -11.97
CA PRO A 219 3.43 -0.03 -13.11
C PRO A 219 4.16 -0.57 -14.34
N ILE A 220 3.39 -1.01 -15.32
CA ILE A 220 3.88 -1.40 -16.65
C ILE A 220 3.93 -0.13 -17.52
N GLY A 221 4.99 0.01 -18.29
CA GLY A 221 5.27 1.18 -19.11
C GLY A 221 6.06 0.81 -20.34
N LYS A 222 6.38 1.80 -21.17
CA LYS A 222 6.96 1.59 -22.49
C LYS A 222 8.23 2.40 -22.69
N PHE A 223 9.16 1.83 -23.45
CA PHE A 223 10.24 2.62 -24.03
C PHE A 223 9.72 3.45 -25.20
N SER A 224 10.25 4.67 -25.31
CA SER A 224 10.09 5.54 -26.46
C SER A 224 10.69 4.92 -27.72
N GLU A 225 10.43 5.49 -28.90
CA GLU A 225 10.97 4.97 -30.17
C GLU A 225 12.51 4.92 -30.20
N SER A 226 13.21 5.82 -29.51
CA SER A 226 14.67 5.77 -29.41
C SER A 226 15.18 4.67 -28.47
N GLY A 227 14.30 3.99 -27.73
CA GLY A 227 14.65 2.94 -26.77
C GLY A 227 15.28 3.42 -25.46
N THR A 228 15.60 4.71 -25.34
CA THR A 228 16.39 5.26 -24.22
C THR A 228 15.59 6.08 -23.21
N ILE A 229 14.32 6.35 -23.47
CA ILE A 229 13.41 7.01 -22.53
C ILE A 229 12.30 6.04 -22.18
N TYR A 230 12.05 5.81 -20.89
CA TYR A 230 11.00 4.93 -20.40
C TYR A 230 9.90 5.73 -19.73
N LYS A 231 8.65 5.45 -20.09
CA LYS A 231 7.46 6.16 -19.59
C LYS A 231 6.44 5.20 -19.00
N PHE A 232 5.91 5.51 -17.83
CA PHE A 232 4.88 4.72 -17.16
C PHE A 232 3.93 5.61 -16.36
N ARG A 233 2.80 5.05 -15.90
CA ARG A 233 1.88 5.74 -15.00
C ARG A 233 2.28 5.53 -13.56
N ASN A 234 2.43 6.61 -12.80
CA ASN A 234 2.75 6.53 -11.38
C ASN A 234 1.51 6.09 -10.59
N ILE A 235 1.42 4.79 -10.38
CA ILE A 235 0.39 4.14 -9.58
C ILE A 235 1.07 3.67 -8.30
N SER A 236 0.36 3.78 -7.17
CA SER A 236 0.88 3.25 -5.92
C SER A 236 1.27 1.79 -6.06
N GLN A 237 2.47 1.45 -5.57
CA GLN A 237 3.01 0.10 -5.55
C GLN A 237 2.25 -0.83 -4.59
N PHE A 238 1.39 -0.26 -3.74
CA PHE A 238 0.67 -0.95 -2.71
C PHE A 238 -0.82 -0.97 -3.01
N ALA A 239 -1.45 -2.13 -2.83
CA ALA A 239 -2.89 -2.23 -2.82
C ALA A 239 -3.38 -3.25 -1.80
N VAL A 240 -4.66 -3.18 -1.46
CA VAL A 240 -5.35 -4.14 -0.60
C VAL A 240 -6.59 -4.62 -1.32
N GLU A 241 -6.72 -5.93 -1.44
CA GLU A 241 -7.91 -6.63 -1.93
C GLU A 241 -8.88 -6.86 -0.77
N ILE A 242 -10.10 -6.34 -0.90
CA ILE A 242 -11.19 -6.44 0.08
C ILE A 242 -12.46 -6.89 -0.65
N GLY A 243 -12.87 -8.14 -0.43
CA GLY A 243 -13.88 -8.78 -1.27
C GLY A 243 -13.41 -8.81 -2.72
N ASP A 244 -14.24 -8.34 -3.64
CA ASP A 244 -13.95 -8.31 -5.08
C ASP A 244 -13.26 -7.00 -5.53
N LYS A 245 -12.87 -6.12 -4.61
CA LYS A 245 -12.29 -4.80 -4.91
C LYS A 245 -10.81 -4.76 -4.55
N ILE A 246 -10.01 -4.16 -5.42
CA ILE A 246 -8.61 -3.84 -5.13
C ILE A 246 -8.49 -2.33 -4.96
N ILE A 247 -8.03 -1.89 -3.79
CA ILE A 247 -7.89 -0.48 -3.43
C ILE A 247 -6.40 -0.15 -3.32
N SER A 248 -5.93 0.80 -4.12
CA SER A 248 -4.55 1.33 -4.00
C SER A 248 -4.37 2.04 -2.67
N ALA A 249 -3.27 1.73 -1.98
CA ALA A 249 -2.90 2.34 -0.70
C ALA A 249 -1.72 3.28 -0.88
N ASP A 250 -1.71 4.43 -0.22
CA ASP A 250 -0.63 5.42 -0.35
C ASP A 250 0.67 4.93 0.31
N SER A 251 0.53 4.22 1.43
CA SER A 251 1.65 3.63 2.15
C SER A 251 1.25 2.36 2.88
N CYS A 252 2.19 1.44 3.02
CA CYS A 252 2.02 0.22 3.80
C CYS A 252 3.23 -0.05 4.68
N HIS A 253 2.97 -0.44 5.92
CA HIS A 253 3.98 -0.78 6.91
C HIS A 253 3.70 -2.16 7.48
N ARG A 254 4.74 -3.01 7.53
CA ARG A 254 4.64 -4.33 8.13
C ARG A 254 4.61 -4.20 9.65
N LEU A 255 3.58 -4.76 10.27
CA LEU A 255 3.50 -4.99 11.71
C LEU A 255 4.04 -6.39 12.05
N ARG A 256 3.52 -7.05 13.08
CA ARG A 256 3.97 -8.38 13.51
C ARG A 256 3.41 -9.46 12.58
N SER A 257 2.09 -9.53 12.45
CA SER A 257 1.39 -10.54 11.66
C SER A 257 0.71 -9.97 10.41
N LEU A 258 0.42 -8.67 10.40
CA LEU A 258 -0.29 -8.00 9.30
C LEU A 258 0.50 -6.84 8.67
N ILE A 259 0.02 -6.40 7.52
CA ILE A 259 0.50 -5.21 6.83
C ILE A 259 -0.54 -4.10 7.00
N ARG A 260 -0.15 -3.02 7.67
CA ARG A 260 -1.00 -1.84 7.83
C ARG A 260 -0.85 -0.94 6.62
N CYS A 261 -1.94 -0.73 5.89
CA CYS A 261 -2.00 0.14 4.73
C CYS A 261 -2.89 1.35 4.98
N LYS A 262 -2.41 2.54 4.58
CA LYS A 262 -3.13 3.81 4.69
C LYS A 262 -3.50 4.33 3.30
N VAL A 263 -4.69 4.91 3.18
CA VAL A 263 -5.18 5.51 1.95
C VAL A 263 -5.87 6.85 2.22
N SER A 264 -5.63 7.82 1.38
CA SER A 264 -6.32 9.11 1.36
C SER A 264 -7.58 9.00 0.52
N LYS A 265 -8.73 9.49 1.03
CA LYS A 265 -9.96 9.59 0.24
C LYS A 265 -9.83 10.56 -0.93
N LYS A 266 -8.83 11.45 -0.89
CA LYS A 266 -8.53 12.40 -1.96
C LYS A 266 -7.68 11.80 -3.06
N ASN A 267 -7.07 10.64 -2.85
CA ASN A 267 -6.26 10.01 -3.88
C ASN A 267 -7.17 9.54 -5.01
N LYS A 268 -7.05 10.19 -6.16
CA LYS A 268 -7.77 9.84 -7.38
C LYS A 268 -7.03 8.81 -8.21
N CYS A 269 -5.76 8.54 -7.95
CA CYS A 269 -4.99 7.55 -8.70
C CYS A 269 -5.10 6.18 -8.01
N SER A 270 -5.64 5.20 -8.72
CA SER A 270 -5.73 3.82 -8.24
C SER A 270 -5.58 2.80 -9.37
N VAL A 271 -5.49 1.51 -9.02
CA VAL A 271 -5.45 0.41 -10.00
C VAL A 271 -6.69 0.36 -10.91
N THR A 272 -7.86 0.79 -10.44
CA THR A 272 -9.11 0.71 -11.22
C THR A 272 -9.33 1.92 -12.14
N ASN A 273 -8.69 3.06 -11.86
CA ASN A 273 -8.73 4.26 -12.69
C ASN A 273 -7.32 4.76 -13.03
N TYR A 274 -6.44 3.81 -13.31
CA TYR A 274 -5.03 4.04 -13.51
C TYR A 274 -4.72 5.02 -14.66
N LYS A 275 -5.63 5.17 -15.64
CA LYS A 275 -5.48 6.13 -16.75
C LYS A 275 -5.51 7.60 -16.31
N ASP A 276 -6.07 7.88 -15.13
CA ASP A 276 -6.10 9.22 -14.52
C ASP A 276 -4.85 9.53 -13.69
N CYS A 277 -3.98 8.52 -13.48
CA CYS A 277 -2.74 8.70 -12.75
C CYS A 277 -1.72 9.50 -13.55
N ASP A 278 -0.93 10.29 -12.81
CA ASP A 278 0.21 11.04 -13.35
C ASP A 278 1.18 10.12 -14.09
N GLN A 279 1.87 10.66 -15.08
CA GLN A 279 2.86 9.93 -15.86
C GLN A 279 4.26 10.34 -15.41
N GLU A 280 5.16 9.36 -15.37
CA GLU A 280 6.56 9.55 -15.08
C GLU A 280 7.41 9.09 -16.26
N VAL A 281 8.52 9.81 -16.45
CA VAL A 281 9.49 9.57 -17.49
C VAL A 281 10.88 9.45 -16.89
N PHE A 282 11.64 8.49 -17.39
CA PHE A 282 12.99 8.18 -16.95
C PHE A 282 13.91 8.11 -18.16
N LEU A 283 15.11 8.67 -18.02
CA LEU A 283 16.19 8.45 -18.97
C LEU A 283 16.92 7.15 -18.61
N THR A 284 17.01 6.24 -19.57
CA THR A 284 17.61 4.91 -19.43
C THR A 284 18.54 4.63 -20.62
N PRO A 285 19.77 5.18 -20.63
CA PRO A 285 20.70 5.01 -21.75
C PRO A 285 21.06 3.56 -22.06
N SER A 286 21.09 2.71 -21.03
CA SER A 286 21.29 1.25 -21.15
C SER A 286 20.09 0.51 -21.75
N GLN A 287 18.99 1.21 -22.05
CA GLN A 287 17.72 0.66 -22.51
C GLN A 287 17.17 -0.43 -21.58
N THR A 288 17.52 -0.36 -20.30
CA THR A 288 17.10 -1.28 -19.24
C THR A 288 16.76 -0.46 -18.00
N LEU A 289 15.56 -0.67 -17.46
CA LEU A 289 15.12 -0.10 -16.20
C LEU A 289 14.91 -1.22 -15.19
N THR A 290 15.62 -1.16 -14.07
CA THR A 290 15.47 -2.10 -12.96
C THR A 290 14.80 -1.40 -11.78
N ARG A 291 13.73 -2.01 -11.27
CA ARG A 291 13.02 -1.55 -10.08
C ARG A 291 13.01 -2.62 -9.01
N TYR A 292 13.39 -2.23 -7.81
CA TYR A 292 13.41 -3.11 -6.64
C TYR A 292 12.19 -2.86 -5.78
N PHE A 293 11.55 -3.95 -5.36
CA PHE A 293 10.39 -3.94 -4.48
C PHE A 293 10.70 -4.75 -3.21
N ALA A 294 9.81 -4.66 -2.22
CA ALA A 294 9.93 -5.42 -0.98
C ALA A 294 10.04 -6.94 -1.23
N ASN A 295 10.62 -7.66 -0.26
CA ASN A 295 10.82 -9.12 -0.29
C ASN A 295 11.75 -9.63 -1.42
N GLY A 296 12.63 -8.78 -1.95
CA GLY A 296 13.61 -9.18 -2.97
C GLY A 296 13.00 -9.36 -4.36
N ILE A 297 11.83 -8.75 -4.61
CA ILE A 297 11.21 -8.67 -5.93
C ILE A 297 11.96 -7.64 -6.77
N ILE A 298 12.26 -8.02 -8.01
CA ILE A 298 12.95 -7.21 -8.99
C ILE A 298 12.12 -7.23 -10.27
N ILE A 299 11.79 -6.05 -10.79
CA ILE A 299 11.15 -5.88 -12.09
C ILE A 299 12.13 -5.23 -13.04
N VAL A 300 12.31 -5.85 -14.19
CA VAL A 300 13.23 -5.37 -15.23
C VAL A 300 12.43 -5.09 -16.48
N ALA A 301 12.43 -3.84 -16.94
CA ALA A 301 11.93 -3.46 -18.26
C ALA A 301 13.12 -3.28 -19.19
N SER A 302 13.04 -3.75 -20.43
CA SER A 302 14.09 -3.48 -21.42
C SER A 302 13.57 -3.38 -22.84
N ASN A 303 14.27 -2.63 -23.71
CA ASN A 303 13.90 -2.54 -25.13
C ASN A 303 14.42 -3.72 -25.99
N THR A 304 15.03 -4.75 -25.41
CA THR A 304 15.48 -5.95 -26.14
C THR A 304 14.35 -6.94 -26.46
N GLU A 305 14.58 -7.82 -27.42
CA GLU A 305 13.72 -8.96 -27.75
C GLU A 305 14.11 -10.24 -27.01
N VAL A 306 15.35 -10.31 -26.49
CA VAL A 306 15.87 -11.49 -25.79
C VAL A 306 16.73 -11.11 -24.58
N TYR A 307 16.78 -11.99 -23.60
CA TYR A 307 17.65 -11.88 -22.42
C TYR A 307 18.29 -13.21 -22.04
N GLY A 308 19.47 -13.12 -21.44
CA GLY A 308 20.18 -14.25 -20.87
C GLY A 308 19.77 -14.51 -19.42
N THR A 309 19.82 -15.76 -19.00
CA THR A 309 19.59 -16.18 -17.62
C THR A 309 20.69 -17.13 -17.16
N VAL A 310 21.14 -16.96 -15.93
CA VAL A 310 21.93 -17.95 -15.20
C VAL A 310 21.16 -18.27 -13.92
N VAL A 311 20.49 -19.42 -13.92
CA VAL A 311 19.63 -19.86 -12.81
C VAL A 311 20.10 -21.23 -12.37
N ASN A 312 20.48 -21.38 -11.09
CA ASN A 312 21.09 -22.59 -10.56
C ASN A 312 22.31 -23.07 -11.38
N GLY A 313 23.12 -22.13 -11.85
CA GLY A 313 24.29 -22.41 -12.70
C GLY A 313 23.97 -22.82 -14.16
N VAL A 314 22.71 -22.87 -14.55
CA VAL A 314 22.30 -23.19 -15.92
C VAL A 314 22.14 -21.91 -16.73
N HIS A 315 22.88 -21.84 -17.83
CA HIS A 315 22.77 -20.76 -18.80
C HIS A 315 21.60 -21.00 -19.74
N GLY A 316 20.85 -19.94 -20.05
CA GLY A 316 19.76 -19.98 -21.00
C GLY A 316 19.52 -18.62 -21.65
N MET A 317 18.81 -18.64 -22.78
CA MET A 317 18.31 -17.46 -23.47
C MET A 317 16.79 -17.54 -23.52
N ARG A 318 16.12 -16.40 -23.32
CA ARG A 318 14.66 -16.30 -23.30
C ARG A 318 14.22 -15.08 -24.11
N HIS A 319 13.08 -15.18 -24.78
CA HIS A 319 12.45 -14.06 -25.47
C HIS A 319 11.75 -13.13 -24.50
N MET A 320 11.58 -11.86 -24.82
CA MET A 320 10.68 -10.96 -24.10
C MET A 320 9.24 -11.16 -24.59
N GLU A 321 8.27 -10.99 -23.70
CA GLU A 321 6.85 -10.87 -24.06
C GLU A 321 6.52 -9.43 -24.51
N ASN A 322 5.30 -9.21 -24.99
CA ASN A 322 4.83 -7.91 -25.50
C ASN A 322 5.08 -6.73 -24.54
N SER A 323 4.99 -6.96 -23.22
CA SER A 323 5.23 -5.88 -22.26
C SER A 323 6.69 -5.46 -22.19
N LYS A 324 7.60 -6.37 -22.54
CA LYS A 324 9.05 -6.31 -22.33
C LYS A 324 9.46 -6.13 -20.85
N HIS A 325 8.71 -6.73 -19.94
CA HIS A 325 9.04 -6.79 -18.51
C HIS A 325 9.33 -8.22 -18.05
N ILE A 326 10.29 -8.33 -17.14
CA ILE A 326 10.64 -9.56 -16.44
C ILE A 326 10.33 -9.35 -14.97
N PHE A 327 9.62 -10.31 -14.40
CA PHE A 327 9.51 -10.51 -12.97
C PHE A 327 10.63 -11.44 -12.49
N MET A 328 11.32 -11.07 -11.41
CA MET A 328 12.32 -11.91 -10.79
C MET A 328 12.32 -11.80 -9.25
N ILE A 329 12.29 -12.94 -8.57
CA ILE A 329 12.84 -13.12 -7.24
C ILE A 329 13.97 -14.14 -7.42
N ALA A 330 15.23 -13.75 -7.32
CA ALA A 330 16.33 -14.68 -7.56
C ALA A 330 17.26 -14.83 -6.37
N ALA A 331 17.81 -16.03 -6.22
CA ALA A 331 18.89 -16.32 -5.29
C ALA A 331 20.13 -15.46 -5.61
N LYS A 332 20.99 -15.20 -4.61
CA LYS A 332 22.19 -14.36 -4.79
C LYS A 332 23.18 -14.89 -5.84
N THR A 333 23.14 -16.19 -6.13
CA THR A 333 23.98 -16.84 -7.14
C THR A 333 23.39 -16.77 -8.55
N ASP A 334 22.13 -16.39 -8.67
CA ASP A 334 21.40 -16.36 -9.93
C ASP A 334 21.33 -14.92 -10.45
N PHE A 335 21.39 -14.78 -11.77
CA PHE A 335 21.33 -13.46 -12.40
C PHE A 335 20.74 -13.54 -13.81
N ILE A 336 20.31 -12.40 -14.31
CA ILE A 336 19.95 -12.23 -15.71
C ILE A 336 20.87 -11.23 -16.39
N VAL A 337 20.99 -11.35 -17.70
CA VAL A 337 21.75 -10.44 -18.56
C VAL A 337 20.81 -9.83 -19.58
N VAL A 338 20.64 -8.50 -19.52
CA VAL A 338 19.70 -7.75 -20.35
C VAL A 338 20.41 -6.51 -20.90
N ASN A 339 20.53 -6.40 -22.23
CA ASN A 339 21.34 -5.34 -22.88
C ASN A 339 22.70 -5.14 -22.21
N GLU A 340 23.46 -6.24 -22.05
CA GLU A 340 24.79 -6.25 -21.40
C GLU A 340 24.80 -5.91 -19.90
N ASN A 341 23.65 -5.58 -19.30
CA ASN A 341 23.53 -5.34 -17.87
C ASN A 341 23.31 -6.66 -17.13
N ILE A 342 24.14 -6.93 -16.12
CA ILE A 342 24.00 -8.09 -15.24
C ILE A 342 23.18 -7.69 -14.01
N ILE A 343 22.09 -8.40 -13.76
CA ILE A 343 21.16 -8.12 -12.66
C ILE A 343 21.13 -9.34 -11.74
N TYR A 344 21.82 -9.21 -10.61
CA TYR A 344 21.93 -10.26 -9.60
C TYR A 344 20.68 -10.36 -8.73
N GLY A 345 20.34 -11.59 -8.33
CA GLY A 345 19.36 -11.85 -7.29
C GLY A 345 19.81 -11.36 -5.91
N ASN A 346 18.83 -11.12 -5.04
CA ASN A 346 19.07 -10.71 -3.65
C ASN A 346 18.22 -11.50 -2.64
N SER A 347 17.65 -12.63 -3.06
CA SER A 347 16.82 -13.47 -2.23
C SER A 347 17.64 -14.61 -1.60
N CYS A 348 17.26 -15.04 -0.40
CA CYS A 348 17.70 -16.31 0.16
C CYS A 348 16.76 -17.48 -0.24
N LYS A 349 15.70 -17.17 -1.01
CA LYS A 349 14.70 -18.14 -1.48
C LYS A 349 15.07 -18.69 -2.85
N THR A 350 14.31 -19.70 -3.27
CA THR A 350 14.35 -20.24 -4.64
C THR A 350 14.06 -19.16 -5.68
N THR A 351 14.70 -19.30 -6.83
CA THR A 351 14.54 -18.37 -7.95
C THR A 351 13.20 -18.59 -8.64
N VAL A 352 12.41 -17.52 -8.73
CA VAL A 352 11.18 -17.41 -9.50
C VAL A 352 11.40 -16.34 -10.55
N LEU A 353 11.24 -16.71 -11.81
CA LEU A 353 11.46 -15.81 -12.94
C LEU A 353 10.46 -16.11 -14.05
N PHE A 354 9.74 -15.08 -14.50
CA PHE A 354 8.80 -15.16 -15.61
C PHE A 354 8.67 -13.81 -16.30
N GLN A 355 8.23 -13.82 -17.55
CA GLN A 355 7.93 -12.61 -18.31
C GLN A 355 6.51 -12.16 -18.01
N ILE A 356 6.30 -10.84 -17.96
CA ILE A 356 4.97 -10.29 -17.74
C ILE A 356 4.27 -10.22 -19.10
N SER A 357 3.29 -11.10 -19.33
CA SER A 357 2.48 -11.06 -20.55
C SER A 357 1.29 -10.13 -20.34
N HIS A 358 1.51 -8.81 -20.45
CA HIS A 358 0.49 -7.76 -20.38
C HIS A 358 0.61 -6.84 -21.60
N ASN A 359 -0.52 -6.24 -22.01
CA ASN A 359 -0.44 -5.14 -22.95
C ASN A 359 0.02 -3.88 -22.21
N VAL A 360 0.81 -3.07 -22.89
CA VAL A 360 1.30 -1.80 -22.35
C VAL A 360 0.36 -0.70 -22.83
N ASP A 361 -0.05 0.17 -21.91
CA ASP A 361 -0.71 1.43 -22.27
C ASP A 361 0.08 2.14 -23.39
N ASN A 362 -0.63 2.70 -24.36
CA ASN A 362 -0.01 3.50 -25.42
C ASN A 362 0.45 4.87 -24.89
N LEU A 363 1.56 4.87 -24.15
CA LEU A 363 2.18 6.07 -23.58
C LEU A 363 3.22 6.62 -24.56
N THR A 364 2.92 7.77 -25.17
CA THR A 364 3.86 8.49 -26.03
C THR A 364 4.66 9.49 -25.23
N VAL A 365 5.95 9.63 -25.55
CA VAL A 365 6.81 10.70 -25.02
C VAL A 365 6.48 12.00 -25.76
N THR A 366 6.35 13.09 -25.01
CA THR A 366 5.98 14.41 -25.50
C THR A 366 7.12 15.41 -25.29
N HIS A 367 7.04 16.59 -25.90
CA HIS A 367 8.02 17.66 -25.65
C HIS A 367 8.05 18.08 -24.17
N ASP A 368 6.91 18.07 -23.48
CA ASP A 368 6.83 18.45 -22.07
C ASP A 368 7.54 17.43 -21.16
N ASP A 369 7.49 16.14 -21.52
CA ASP A 369 8.25 15.09 -20.85
C ASP A 369 9.76 15.32 -20.98
N LEU A 370 10.21 15.71 -22.18
CA LEU A 370 11.63 15.99 -22.43
C LEU A 370 12.10 17.25 -21.71
N ASP A 371 11.25 18.28 -21.63
CA ASP A 371 11.55 19.50 -20.87
C ASP A 371 11.67 19.19 -19.37
N LYS A 372 10.81 18.31 -18.84
CA LYS A 372 10.91 17.81 -17.46
C LYS A 372 12.24 17.07 -17.24
N LEU A 373 12.62 16.15 -18.11
CA LEU A 373 13.90 15.44 -18.02
C LEU A 373 15.10 16.38 -18.12
N HIS A 374 15.05 17.34 -19.05
CA HIS A 374 16.10 18.35 -19.23
C HIS A 374 16.25 19.25 -18.00
N SER A 375 15.14 19.66 -17.38
CA SER A 375 15.18 20.45 -16.14
C SER A 375 15.83 19.70 -14.97
N LEU A 376 15.72 18.36 -14.94
CA LEU A 376 16.26 17.52 -13.88
C LEU A 376 17.72 17.12 -14.12
N LEU A 377 18.11 16.87 -15.37
CA LEU A 377 19.38 16.26 -15.73
C LEU A 377 20.34 17.19 -16.49
N GLY A 378 19.87 18.36 -16.94
CA GLY A 378 20.61 19.27 -17.80
C GLY A 378 20.67 18.82 -19.26
N GLU A 379 21.64 19.35 -20.01
CA GLU A 379 21.88 18.94 -21.40
C GLU A 379 22.32 17.48 -21.48
N HIS A 380 21.59 16.67 -22.26
CA HIS A 380 21.87 15.25 -22.44
C HIS A 380 21.63 14.86 -23.91
N LEU A 381 22.56 14.12 -24.51
CA LEU A 381 22.55 13.77 -25.94
C LEU A 381 21.25 13.05 -26.34
N GLU A 382 20.81 12.10 -25.53
CA GLU A 382 19.66 11.24 -25.72
C GLU A 382 18.35 12.02 -25.66
N ILE A 383 18.25 13.04 -24.79
CA ILE A 383 17.09 13.93 -24.73
C ILE A 383 17.01 14.75 -26.01
N SER A 384 18.13 15.31 -26.46
CA SER A 384 18.22 16.08 -27.71
C SER A 384 17.92 15.23 -28.93
N ALA A 385 18.45 14.02 -29.00
CA ALA A 385 18.18 13.05 -30.08
C ALA A 385 16.69 12.68 -30.11
N HIS A 386 16.08 12.43 -28.94
CA HIS A 386 14.66 12.14 -28.88
C HIS A 386 13.79 13.33 -29.32
N ARG A 387 14.19 14.56 -28.97
CA ARG A 387 13.47 15.78 -29.36
C ARG A 387 13.39 15.95 -30.89
N GLN A 388 14.40 15.47 -31.63
CA GLN A 388 14.42 15.50 -33.10
C GLN A 388 13.46 14.48 -33.73
N LEU A 389 13.10 13.41 -33.02
CA LEU A 389 12.14 12.40 -33.48
C LEU A 389 10.69 12.84 -33.28
N LEU A 390 10.43 13.77 -32.36
CA LEU A 390 9.08 14.30 -32.12
C LEU A 390 8.68 15.32 -33.18
N GLU A 391 7.40 15.31 -33.60
CA GLU A 391 6.85 16.36 -34.46
C GLU A 391 7.10 17.75 -33.82
N PRO A 392 7.57 18.76 -34.58
CA PRO A 392 7.79 20.10 -34.07
C PRO A 392 6.52 20.69 -33.41
N ARG A 393 6.66 21.33 -32.23
CA ARG A 393 5.54 21.99 -31.50
C ARG A 393 4.69 22.90 -32.38
N ALA A 394 5.32 23.62 -33.31
CA ALA A 394 4.64 24.54 -34.23
C ALA A 394 3.62 23.85 -35.16
N ILE A 395 3.88 22.61 -35.57
CA ILE A 395 2.98 21.86 -36.47
C ILE A 395 1.73 21.41 -35.72
N GLY A 396 1.85 21.04 -34.44
CA GLY A 396 0.70 20.70 -33.60
C GLY A 396 -0.27 21.88 -33.44
N TYR A 397 0.27 23.08 -33.18
CA TYR A 397 -0.52 24.30 -33.07
C TYR A 397 -1.21 24.67 -34.39
N ILE A 398 -0.50 24.54 -35.53
CA ILE A 398 -1.08 24.76 -36.86
C ILE A 398 -2.19 23.75 -37.16
N LYS A 399 -1.99 22.44 -36.88
CA LYS A 399 -3.04 21.41 -37.03
C LYS A 399 -4.28 21.76 -36.21
N GLN A 400 -4.10 22.22 -34.97
CA GLN A 400 -5.21 22.60 -34.09
C GLN A 400 -5.95 23.83 -34.63
N ILE A 401 -5.24 24.86 -35.09
CA ILE A 401 -5.84 26.03 -35.74
C ILE A 401 -6.62 25.63 -36.99
N ILE A 402 -6.08 24.74 -37.83
CA ILE A 402 -6.76 24.26 -39.04
C ILE A 402 -8.04 23.52 -38.65
N ILE A 403 -8.02 22.65 -37.63
CA ILE A 403 -9.20 21.93 -37.15
C ILE A 403 -10.27 22.92 -36.64
N TRP A 404 -9.90 23.90 -35.83
CA TRP A 404 -10.83 24.94 -35.36
C TRP A 404 -11.36 25.79 -36.52
N GLY A 405 -10.51 26.13 -37.49
CA GLY A 405 -10.89 26.88 -38.69
C GLY A 405 -11.88 26.13 -39.57
N ILE A 406 -11.66 24.82 -39.79
CA ILE A 406 -12.60 23.95 -40.51
C ILE A 406 -13.91 23.83 -39.73
N GLY A 407 -13.86 23.61 -38.41
CA GLY A 407 -15.05 23.54 -37.57
C GLY A 407 -15.88 24.83 -37.64
N LEU A 408 -15.24 25.99 -37.61
CA LEU A 408 -15.89 27.29 -37.73
C LEU A 408 -16.51 27.49 -39.13
N LEU A 409 -15.82 27.08 -40.19
CA LEU A 409 -16.34 27.13 -41.57
C LEU A 409 -17.59 26.24 -41.75
N VAL A 410 -17.60 25.05 -41.14
CA VAL A 410 -18.77 24.15 -41.17
C VAL A 410 -19.96 24.81 -40.46
N ILE A 411 -19.75 25.38 -39.27
CA ILE A 411 -20.80 26.09 -38.54
C ILE A 411 -21.34 27.28 -39.36
N LEU A 412 -20.46 28.10 -39.93
CA LEU A 412 -20.87 29.22 -40.79
C LEU A 412 -21.66 28.73 -42.00
N SER A 413 -21.23 27.63 -42.63
CA SER A 413 -21.93 27.07 -43.79
C SER A 413 -23.35 26.61 -43.45
N ILE A 414 -23.57 26.02 -42.26
CA ILE A 414 -24.88 25.62 -41.76
C ILE A 414 -25.76 26.84 -41.47
N VAL A 415 -25.19 27.88 -40.87
CA VAL A 415 -25.92 29.13 -40.59
C VAL A 415 -26.33 29.83 -41.89
N PHE A 416 -25.42 29.96 -42.85
CA PHE A 416 -25.73 30.54 -44.16
C PHE A 416 -26.76 29.72 -44.92
N PHE A 417 -26.67 28.38 -44.89
CA PHE A 417 -27.70 27.52 -45.48
C PHE A 417 -29.05 27.68 -44.78
N GLY A 418 -29.06 27.77 -43.45
CA GLY A 418 -30.27 28.00 -42.66
C GLY A 418 -30.94 29.35 -42.98
N ILE A 419 -30.14 30.42 -43.09
CA ILE A 419 -30.62 31.75 -43.48
C ILE A 419 -31.14 31.73 -44.92
N TYR A 420 -30.40 31.12 -45.85
CA TYR A 420 -30.82 30.99 -47.24
C TYR A 420 -32.15 30.23 -47.35
N PHE A 421 -32.29 29.10 -46.64
CA PHE A 421 -33.51 28.30 -46.63
C PHE A 421 -34.68 29.08 -46.00
N TYR A 422 -34.43 29.80 -44.89
CA TYR A 422 -35.43 30.64 -44.23
C TYR A 422 -35.94 31.78 -45.13
N VAL A 423 -35.04 32.47 -45.82
CA VAL A 423 -35.39 33.54 -46.77
C VAL A 423 -36.15 32.98 -47.97
N HIS A 424 -35.72 31.85 -48.52
CA HIS A 424 -36.39 31.21 -49.65
C HIS A 424 -37.77 30.67 -49.29
N GLN A 425 -37.95 30.12 -48.09
CA GLN A 425 -39.25 29.68 -47.60
C GLN A 425 -40.20 30.86 -47.34
N ARG A 426 -39.67 32.00 -46.89
CA ARG A 426 -40.44 33.25 -46.72
C ARG A 426 -40.82 33.90 -48.05
N SER A 427 -39.98 33.79 -49.08
CA SER A 427 -40.30 34.24 -50.44
C SER A 427 -41.37 33.35 -51.07
N ALA A 428 -41.22 32.03 -50.99
CA ALA A 428 -42.23 31.08 -51.47
C ALA A 428 -43.58 31.24 -50.72
N SER A 429 -43.56 31.58 -49.43
CA SER A 429 -44.76 31.91 -48.65
C SER A 429 -45.42 33.23 -49.09
N LYS A 430 -44.69 34.18 -49.66
CA LYS A 430 -45.27 35.41 -50.21
C LYS A 430 -45.92 35.16 -51.56
N ASP A 431 -45.34 34.31 -52.41
CA ASP A 431 -45.93 33.94 -53.70
C ASP A 431 -47.21 33.09 -53.51
N VAL A 432 -47.27 32.24 -52.48
CA VAL A 432 -48.50 31.50 -52.13
C VAL A 432 -49.59 32.41 -51.54
N LYS A 433 -49.23 33.49 -50.83
CA LYS A 433 -50.21 34.50 -50.37
C LYS A 433 -50.71 35.39 -51.51
N GLY A 434 -49.84 35.74 -52.48
CA GLY A 434 -50.27 36.48 -53.68
C GLY A 434 -51.27 35.70 -54.53
N ASN A 435 -51.08 34.38 -54.69
CA ASN A 435 -52.03 33.52 -55.41
C ASN A 435 -53.28 33.13 -54.59
N SER A 436 -53.27 33.33 -53.26
CA SER A 436 -54.45 33.12 -52.40
C SER A 436 -55.42 34.30 -52.46
N GLU A 437 -54.92 35.53 -52.65
CA GLU A 437 -55.77 36.72 -52.79
C GLU A 437 -56.46 36.79 -54.17
N GLU A 438 -55.88 36.19 -55.21
CA GLU A 438 -56.57 36.03 -56.52
C GLU A 438 -57.67 34.95 -56.51
N CYS A 439 -57.65 34.00 -55.56
CA CYS A 439 -58.72 32.99 -55.42
C CYS A 439 -59.89 33.42 -54.53
N GLU A 440 -59.75 34.46 -53.71
CA GLU A 440 -60.87 35.04 -52.92
C GLU A 440 -61.67 36.11 -53.67
N MET A 441 -61.23 36.54 -54.85
CA MET A 441 -62.00 37.46 -55.73
C MET A 441 -62.89 36.76 -56.76
N VAL A 442 -63.10 35.45 -56.62
CA VAL A 442 -64.14 34.69 -57.33
C VAL A 442 -65.05 34.00 -56.31
N ASN A 443 -65.84 34.82 -55.61
CA ASN A 443 -67.19 34.49 -55.14
C ASN A 443 -67.99 35.76 -54.86
#